data_AF-A0A7S4QEU9-F1
#
_entry.id   AF-A0A7S4QEU9-F1
#
_cell.length_a   1.000
_cell.length_b   1.000
_cell.length_c   1.000
_cell.angle_alpha   90.00
_cell.angle_beta   90.00
_cell.angle_gamma   90.00
#
_symmetry.space_group_name_H-M   'P 1'
#
loop_
_entity.id
_entity.type
_entity.pdbx_description
1 polymer ?
#
loop_
_entity_poly.entity_id
_entity_poly.type
_entity_poly.pdbx_seq_one_letter_code
_entity_poly.pdbx_strand_id
1 'polypeptide(L)'
;RITIMGHKHSKEKKNKKEGKEMDAPKGEEAAKQEVVKYPIVGPESIMKKKAHGTSETPVQDNLRWGCDFETADRICNKNRHYAEHSGYFKQKAEFLKECEEAGKAGKTIKFYDSNTGKPLYEAPIGRTMDEFLAESRAHGWPSFRDPEVIWDDCRCLKNGEAVSLAGTHLGHNLPDKKGNRYCINLVSVAGRPITE
;
A
#
# COMPACT_ATOMS: atom_id res chain seq x y z
N ARG A 1 17.41 -16.04 80.79
CA ARG A 1 18.80 -16.31 80.36
C ARG A 1 18.82 -16.18 78.85
N ILE A 2 19.54 -15.31 78.14
CA ILE A 2 20.57 -14.30 78.39
C ILE A 2 20.41 -13.27 77.25
N THR A 3 20.48 -11.98 77.58
CA THR A 3 20.64 -10.85 76.65
C THR A 3 22.12 -10.62 76.39
N ILE A 4 22.56 -10.41 75.14
CA ILE A 4 23.81 -9.68 74.85
C ILE A 4 23.62 -8.77 73.62
N MET A 5 23.99 -7.50 73.80
CA MET A 5 24.04 -6.41 72.84
C MET A 5 25.32 -6.45 71.99
N GLY A 6 25.31 -5.79 70.83
CA GLY A 6 26.53 -5.44 70.09
C GLY A 6 26.31 -4.38 69.02
N HIS A 7 26.31 -3.10 69.42
CA HIS A 7 26.45 -1.94 68.53
C HIS A 7 27.91 -1.76 68.08
N LYS A 8 28.15 -1.39 66.81
CA LYS A 8 29.27 -0.52 66.41
C LYS A 8 28.91 0.35 65.20
N HIS A 9 28.96 1.67 65.43
CA HIS A 9 29.00 2.75 64.44
C HIS A 9 30.34 2.80 63.70
N SER A 10 30.37 3.23 62.43
CA SER A 10 31.50 4.04 61.92
C SER A 10 31.16 4.82 60.65
N LYS A 11 31.00 6.13 60.85
CA LYS A 11 31.59 7.26 60.11
C LYS A 11 31.23 7.48 58.63
N GLU A 12 30.33 8.43 58.49
CA GLU A 12 30.22 9.48 57.47
C GLU A 12 31.58 10.08 57.05
N LYS A 13 31.81 10.21 55.74
CA LYS A 13 32.79 11.12 55.14
C LYS A 13 32.11 11.89 54.00
N LYS A 14 31.89 13.19 54.23
CA LYS A 14 31.61 14.19 53.19
C LYS A 14 32.86 14.38 52.34
N ASN A 15 32.70 14.39 51.01
CA ASN A 15 33.66 15.02 50.10
C ASN A 15 32.89 15.87 49.09
N LYS A 16 33.21 17.16 49.09
CA LYS A 16 32.67 18.21 48.23
C LYS A 16 33.81 18.63 47.30
N LYS A 17 33.69 18.38 45.99
CA LYS A 17 34.52 18.96 44.91
C LYS A 17 33.71 18.85 43.61
N GLU A 18 33.19 19.97 43.13
CA GLU A 18 33.78 20.86 42.11
C GLU A 18 33.08 20.58 40.78
N GLY A 19 32.39 21.62 40.29
CA GLY A 19 31.56 21.55 39.09
C GLY A 19 32.40 21.28 37.85
N LYS A 20 31.84 20.44 36.98
CA LYS A 20 32.18 20.42 35.57
C LYS A 20 30.86 20.52 34.83
N GLU A 21 30.60 21.72 34.34
CA GLU A 21 29.56 22.03 33.37
C GLU A 21 29.77 21.08 32.19
N MET A 22 28.87 20.10 32.06
CA MET A 22 28.82 19.25 30.88
C MET A 22 28.01 20.04 29.86
N ASP A 23 28.71 20.57 28.86
CA ASP A 23 28.10 21.11 27.65
C ASP A 23 27.02 20.14 27.16
N ALA A 24 25.78 20.64 27.16
CA ALA A 24 24.66 19.94 26.56
C ALA A 24 24.99 19.64 25.09
N PRO A 25 24.72 18.43 24.58
CA PRO A 25 24.91 18.16 23.17
C PRO A 25 23.97 19.08 22.38
N LYS A 26 24.58 19.89 21.51
CA LYS A 26 23.90 20.73 20.53
C LYS A 26 22.89 19.89 19.75
N GLY A 27 21.70 20.47 19.62
CA GLY A 27 20.51 19.94 18.97
C GLY A 27 20.75 18.93 17.86
N GLU A 28 20.15 17.76 18.06
CA GLU A 28 19.78 16.86 16.98
C GLU A 28 18.78 17.63 16.09
N GLU A 29 19.24 18.06 14.92
CA GLU A 29 18.41 18.69 13.91
C GLU A 29 17.42 17.64 13.42
N ALA A 30 16.20 17.67 13.98
CA ALA A 30 15.11 16.80 13.57
C ALA A 30 14.90 16.96 12.06
N ALA A 31 15.21 15.90 11.31
CA ALA A 31 14.92 15.83 9.89
C ALA A 31 13.42 16.13 9.70
N LYS A 32 13.11 17.24 9.04
CA LYS A 32 11.74 17.57 8.67
C LYS A 32 11.23 16.46 7.77
N GLN A 33 10.35 15.60 8.30
CA GLN A 33 9.64 14.63 7.49
C GLN A 33 8.88 15.39 6.40
N GLU A 34 9.25 15.19 5.13
CA GLU A 34 8.49 15.77 4.03
C GLU A 34 7.07 15.18 4.06
N VAL A 35 6.08 16.06 4.13
CA VAL A 35 4.68 15.67 4.02
C VAL A 35 4.44 15.26 2.57
N VAL A 36 4.37 13.94 2.33
CA VAL A 36 4.06 13.41 1.00
C VAL A 36 2.61 13.79 0.66
N LYS A 37 2.44 14.54 -0.44
CA LYS A 37 1.12 14.90 -0.97
C LYS A 37 0.67 13.85 -1.98
N TYR A 38 -0.50 13.25 -1.73
CA TYR A 38 -1.10 12.25 -2.62
C TYR A 38 -2.17 12.82 -3.55
N PRO A 39 -2.37 12.22 -4.74
CA PRO A 39 -1.58 11.11 -5.30
C PRO A 39 -0.18 11.56 -5.73
N ILE A 40 0.79 10.62 -5.78
CA ILE A 40 2.07 10.92 -6.43
C ILE A 40 1.84 10.97 -7.94
N VAL A 41 2.02 12.15 -8.52
CA VAL A 41 1.78 12.38 -9.95
C VAL A 41 2.98 11.93 -10.79
N GLY A 42 2.75 11.06 -11.77
CA GLY A 42 3.73 10.61 -12.75
C GLY A 42 3.63 11.34 -14.09
N PRO A 43 4.69 11.33 -14.93
CA PRO A 43 4.63 11.89 -16.27
C PRO A 43 3.81 11.00 -17.22
N GLU A 44 3.20 11.63 -18.22
CA GLU A 44 2.44 10.95 -19.29
C GLU A 44 3.29 9.88 -20.04
N SER A 45 4.62 10.06 -20.05
CA SER A 45 5.57 9.15 -20.69
C SER A 45 5.62 7.74 -20.09
N ILE A 46 5.08 7.52 -18.88
CA ILE A 46 4.92 6.17 -18.31
C ILE A 46 4.07 5.30 -19.25
N MET A 47 3.03 5.87 -19.84
CA MET A 47 2.06 5.16 -20.69
C MET A 47 2.35 5.33 -22.19
N LYS A 48 3.56 5.74 -22.56
CA LYS A 48 3.99 5.74 -23.97
C LYS A 48 3.90 4.31 -24.54
N LYS A 49 3.76 4.21 -25.86
CA LYS A 49 3.79 2.92 -26.55
C LYS A 49 5.12 2.19 -26.27
N LYS A 50 5.04 0.90 -25.94
CA LYS A 50 6.13 -0.04 -25.67
C LYS A 50 5.96 -1.31 -26.52
N ALA A 51 6.72 -2.37 -26.24
CA ALA A 51 6.66 -3.62 -27.00
C ALA A 51 5.26 -4.26 -27.01
N HIS A 52 4.51 -4.16 -25.92
CA HIS A 52 3.17 -4.72 -25.78
C HIS A 52 2.17 -3.66 -25.32
N GLY A 53 1.74 -2.81 -26.25
CA GLY A 53 0.81 -1.72 -25.95
C GLY A 53 1.48 -0.63 -25.14
N THR A 54 1.07 -0.41 -23.89
CA THR A 54 1.70 0.54 -22.96
C THR A 54 2.72 -0.09 -22.03
N SER A 55 2.88 -1.41 -22.04
CA SER A 55 3.84 -2.17 -21.21
C SER A 55 4.87 -2.92 -22.06
N GLU A 56 5.99 -3.36 -21.48
CA GLU A 56 6.98 -4.17 -22.21
C GLU A 56 6.55 -5.62 -22.39
N THR A 57 5.74 -6.14 -21.47
CA THR A 57 5.28 -7.53 -21.43
C THR A 57 3.75 -7.60 -21.44
N PRO A 58 3.14 -8.72 -21.87
CA PRO A 58 1.72 -9.00 -21.60
C PRO A 58 1.48 -9.21 -20.10
N VAL A 59 0.21 -9.35 -19.72
CA VAL A 59 -0.15 -9.86 -18.39
C VAL A 59 0.36 -11.30 -18.20
N GLN A 60 0.58 -11.70 -16.95
CA GLN A 60 0.88 -13.08 -16.59
C GLN A 60 -0.25 -14.00 -17.05
N ASP A 61 0.10 -15.24 -17.42
CA ASP A 61 -0.84 -16.27 -17.88
C ASP A 61 -1.68 -16.86 -16.73
N ASN A 62 -1.16 -16.86 -15.52
CA ASN A 62 -1.72 -17.51 -14.34
C ASN A 62 -2.31 -16.54 -13.30
N LEU A 63 -3.06 -15.53 -13.75
CA LEU A 63 -3.67 -14.53 -12.88
C LEU A 63 -4.48 -15.13 -11.72
N ARG A 64 -4.47 -14.43 -10.58
CA ARG A 64 -5.23 -14.78 -9.38
C ARG A 64 -6.74 -14.67 -9.62
N TRP A 65 -7.48 -15.38 -8.78
CA TRP A 65 -8.93 -15.29 -8.64
C TRP A 65 -9.73 -15.63 -9.90
N GLY A 66 -9.13 -16.38 -10.84
CA GLY A 66 -9.74 -16.68 -12.12
C GLY A 66 -10.02 -15.43 -12.96
N CYS A 67 -9.18 -14.41 -12.87
CA CYS A 67 -9.25 -13.24 -13.75
C CYS A 67 -8.96 -13.66 -15.20
N ASP A 68 -9.74 -13.11 -16.12
CA ASP A 68 -9.72 -13.46 -17.54
C ASP A 68 -8.52 -12.82 -18.24
N PHE A 69 -7.70 -13.63 -18.89
CA PHE A 69 -6.46 -13.19 -19.53
C PHE A 69 -6.73 -12.18 -20.64
N GLU A 70 -7.71 -12.41 -21.52
CA GLU A 70 -7.96 -11.53 -22.67
C GLU A 70 -8.46 -10.15 -22.23
N THR A 71 -9.36 -10.12 -21.24
CA THR A 71 -9.83 -8.90 -20.59
C THR A 71 -8.67 -8.18 -19.91
N ALA A 72 -7.86 -8.89 -19.13
CA ALA A 72 -6.70 -8.33 -18.45
C ALA A 72 -5.72 -7.72 -19.46
N ASP A 73 -5.35 -8.46 -20.50
CA ASP A 73 -4.39 -8.01 -21.50
C ASP A 73 -4.87 -6.76 -22.23
N ARG A 74 -6.15 -6.74 -22.62
CA ARG A 74 -6.76 -5.57 -23.26
C ARG A 74 -6.79 -4.37 -22.33
N ILE A 75 -7.24 -4.54 -21.08
CA ILE A 75 -7.40 -3.45 -20.11
C ILE A 75 -6.06 -2.90 -19.68
N CYS A 76 -5.08 -3.75 -19.38
CA CYS A 76 -3.76 -3.35 -18.89
C CYS A 76 -2.92 -2.63 -19.95
N ASN A 77 -2.99 -3.09 -21.20
CA ASN A 77 -1.97 -2.76 -22.21
C ASN A 77 -2.51 -2.00 -23.42
N LYS A 78 -3.78 -2.20 -23.78
CA LYS A 78 -4.36 -1.74 -25.06
C LYS A 78 -5.50 -0.74 -24.87
N ASN A 79 -5.73 -0.30 -23.64
CA ASN A 79 -6.80 0.59 -23.26
C ASN A 79 -6.32 1.56 -22.17
N ARG A 80 -6.74 2.83 -22.26
CA ARG A 80 -6.40 3.89 -21.30
C ARG A 80 -7.60 4.69 -20.80
N HIS A 81 -8.80 4.36 -21.27
CA HIS A 81 -10.00 5.13 -21.01
C HIS A 81 -11.13 4.31 -20.39
N TYR A 82 -11.17 3.01 -20.67
CA TYR A 82 -12.21 2.12 -20.19
C TYR A 82 -11.74 1.27 -19.01
N ALA A 83 -12.69 0.62 -18.36
CA ALA A 83 -12.43 -0.34 -17.29
C ALA A 83 -12.96 -1.72 -17.71
N GLU A 84 -12.62 -2.75 -16.96
CA GLU A 84 -13.43 -3.97 -16.91
C GLU A 84 -14.87 -3.62 -16.47
N HIS A 85 -15.84 -4.52 -16.68
CA HIS A 85 -17.23 -4.20 -16.35
C HIS A 85 -17.41 -3.93 -14.84
N SER A 86 -18.29 -2.99 -14.50
CA SER A 86 -18.62 -2.70 -13.10
C SER A 86 -19.14 -3.95 -12.40
N GLY A 87 -18.53 -4.30 -11.28
CA GLY A 87 -18.85 -5.50 -10.52
C GLY A 87 -18.15 -6.77 -10.99
N TYR A 88 -17.14 -6.70 -11.88
CA TYR A 88 -16.32 -7.86 -12.29
C TYR A 88 -15.86 -8.69 -11.08
N PHE A 89 -15.29 -8.03 -10.06
CA PHE A 89 -14.83 -8.68 -8.84
C PHE A 89 -15.93 -9.44 -8.08
N LYS A 90 -17.21 -9.04 -8.21
CA LYS A 90 -18.34 -9.69 -7.52
C LYS A 90 -18.58 -11.11 -8.04
N GLN A 91 -18.08 -11.43 -9.24
CA GLN A 91 -18.18 -12.74 -9.87
C GLN A 91 -16.98 -13.63 -9.56
N LYS A 92 -15.95 -13.12 -8.86
CA LYS A 92 -14.73 -13.85 -8.54
C LYS A 92 -14.84 -14.46 -7.14
N ALA A 93 -15.39 -15.67 -7.06
CA ALA A 93 -15.61 -16.38 -5.80
C ALA A 93 -14.32 -16.54 -4.98
N GLU A 94 -13.19 -16.80 -5.63
CA GLU A 94 -11.88 -16.91 -4.98
C GLU A 94 -11.43 -15.59 -4.35
N PHE A 95 -11.64 -14.45 -5.03
CA PHE A 95 -11.33 -13.13 -4.48
C PHE A 95 -12.19 -12.82 -3.26
N LEU A 96 -13.50 -13.03 -3.36
CA LEU A 96 -14.44 -12.77 -2.26
C LEU A 96 -14.15 -13.66 -1.05
N LYS A 97 -13.81 -14.93 -1.28
CA LYS A 97 -13.42 -15.86 -0.22
C LYS A 97 -12.13 -15.41 0.47
N GLU A 98 -11.11 -14.99 -0.29
CA GLU A 98 -9.87 -14.49 0.29
C GLU A 98 -10.11 -13.23 1.13
N CYS A 99 -10.96 -12.29 0.65
CA CYS A 99 -11.38 -11.15 1.45
C CYS A 99 -12.07 -11.57 2.76
N GLU A 100 -13.00 -12.52 2.72
CA GLU A 100 -13.68 -13.01 3.91
C GLU A 100 -12.70 -13.63 4.93
N GLU A 101 -11.80 -14.49 4.46
CA GLU A 101 -10.79 -15.15 5.29
C GLU A 101 -9.80 -14.15 5.89
N ALA A 102 -9.31 -13.20 5.09
CA ALA A 102 -8.44 -12.13 5.56
C ALA A 102 -9.16 -11.22 6.57
N GLY A 103 -10.42 -10.87 6.32
CA GLY A 103 -11.25 -10.09 7.24
C GLY A 103 -11.43 -10.77 8.60
N LYS A 104 -11.77 -12.07 8.60
CA LYS A 104 -11.86 -12.89 9.83
C LYS A 104 -10.55 -12.97 10.59
N ALA A 105 -9.43 -12.98 9.87
CA ALA A 105 -8.09 -13.04 10.45
C ALA A 105 -7.51 -11.67 10.84
N GLY A 106 -8.21 -10.56 10.56
CA GLY A 106 -7.67 -9.21 10.74
C GLY A 106 -6.43 -8.92 9.89
N LYS A 107 -6.34 -9.54 8.71
CA LYS A 107 -5.21 -9.43 7.77
C LYS A 107 -5.55 -8.58 6.55
N THR A 108 -4.49 -8.06 5.94
CA THR A 108 -4.52 -7.40 4.64
C THR A 108 -4.34 -8.39 3.49
N ILE A 109 -4.70 -7.96 2.29
CA ILE A 109 -4.43 -8.63 1.02
C ILE A 109 -3.50 -7.73 0.21
N LYS A 110 -2.41 -8.31 -0.31
CA LYS A 110 -1.55 -7.65 -1.30
C LYS A 110 -2.06 -7.93 -2.70
N PHE A 111 -2.06 -6.89 -3.52
CA PHE A 111 -2.50 -6.88 -4.90
C PHE A 111 -1.30 -6.57 -5.79
N TYR A 112 -1.11 -7.35 -6.85
CA TYR A 112 0.12 -7.33 -7.65
C TYR A 112 -0.19 -6.98 -9.10
N ASP A 113 0.65 -6.15 -9.72
CA ASP A 113 0.59 -5.81 -11.13
C ASP A 113 0.45 -7.07 -11.98
N SER A 114 -0.61 -7.14 -12.77
CA SER A 114 -0.84 -8.30 -13.64
C SER A 114 0.24 -8.48 -14.71
N ASN A 115 0.97 -7.42 -15.10
CA ASN A 115 2.08 -7.52 -16.05
C ASN A 115 3.40 -7.96 -15.43
N THR A 116 3.69 -7.47 -14.21
CA THR A 116 5.05 -7.58 -13.63
C THR A 116 5.12 -8.38 -12.34
N GLY A 117 3.99 -8.64 -11.69
CA GLY A 117 3.95 -9.28 -10.37
C GLY A 117 4.46 -8.39 -9.23
N LYS A 118 4.75 -7.12 -9.47
CA LYS A 118 5.17 -6.17 -8.44
C LYS A 118 3.98 -5.77 -7.54
N PRO A 119 4.17 -5.56 -6.23
CA PRO A 119 3.09 -5.17 -5.35
C PRO A 119 2.67 -3.72 -5.62
N LEU A 120 1.37 -3.49 -5.81
CA LEU A 120 0.82 -2.18 -6.14
C LEU A 120 -0.10 -1.62 -5.05
N TYR A 121 -0.83 -2.50 -4.36
CA TYR A 121 -1.73 -2.13 -3.29
C TYR A 121 -1.71 -3.17 -2.16
N GLU A 122 -2.05 -2.71 -0.95
CA GLU A 122 -2.28 -3.55 0.21
C GLU A 122 -3.50 -3.03 0.98
N ALA A 123 -4.56 -3.84 1.10
CA ALA A 123 -5.82 -3.42 1.69
C ALA A 123 -6.46 -4.51 2.56
N PRO A 124 -7.22 -4.15 3.60
CA PRO A 124 -7.54 -2.79 4.02
C PRO A 124 -6.47 -2.17 4.95
N ILE A 125 -6.30 -0.85 4.94
CA ILE A 125 -5.46 -0.13 5.91
C ILE A 125 -6.25 1.07 6.47
N GLY A 126 -6.33 1.18 7.80
CA GLY A 126 -7.12 2.22 8.47
C GLY A 126 -8.65 2.02 8.39
N ARG A 127 -9.09 0.83 7.96
CA ARG A 127 -10.50 0.40 7.90
C ARG A 127 -10.58 -1.13 7.96
N THR A 128 -11.79 -1.66 8.10
CA THR A 128 -12.07 -3.09 8.04
C THR A 128 -12.19 -3.60 6.60
N MET A 129 -12.09 -4.92 6.43
CA MET A 129 -12.28 -5.55 5.11
C MET A 129 -13.73 -5.37 4.61
N ASP A 130 -14.71 -5.35 5.52
CA ASP A 130 -16.10 -5.08 5.18
C ASP A 130 -16.29 -3.66 4.66
N GLU A 131 -15.62 -2.66 5.24
CA GLU A 131 -15.65 -1.30 4.73
C GLU A 131 -14.97 -1.16 3.36
N PHE A 132 -13.85 -1.87 3.13
CA PHE A 132 -13.20 -1.97 1.82
C PHE A 132 -14.14 -2.56 0.77
N LEU A 133 -14.78 -3.69 1.07
CA LEU A 133 -15.72 -4.35 0.16
C LEU A 133 -17.00 -3.53 -0.04
N ALA A 134 -17.52 -2.88 0.99
CA ALA A 134 -18.70 -2.02 0.89
C ALA A 134 -18.45 -0.84 -0.06
N GLU A 135 -17.32 -0.15 0.09
CA GLU A 135 -16.93 0.94 -0.80
C GLU A 135 -16.70 0.44 -2.23
N SER A 136 -16.01 -0.70 -2.38
CA SER A 136 -15.78 -1.32 -3.69
C SER A 136 -17.09 -1.72 -4.38
N ARG A 137 -18.08 -2.23 -3.62
CA ARG A 137 -19.40 -2.59 -4.16
C ARG A 137 -20.22 -1.39 -4.59
N ALA A 138 -20.12 -0.28 -3.84
CA ALA A 138 -20.81 0.98 -4.13
C ALA A 138 -20.30 1.64 -5.41
N HIS A 139 -18.99 1.53 -5.69
CA HIS A 139 -18.38 2.15 -6.86
C HIS A 139 -18.18 1.21 -8.04
N GLY A 140 -18.28 -0.11 -7.84
CA GLY A 140 -18.22 -1.10 -8.91
C GLY A 140 -16.88 -1.80 -9.07
N TRP A 141 -15.80 -1.25 -8.52
CA TRP A 141 -14.45 -1.81 -8.59
C TRP A 141 -13.76 -1.74 -7.23
N PRO A 142 -12.77 -2.61 -6.96
CA PRO A 142 -11.83 -2.45 -5.85
C PRO A 142 -11.41 -0.98 -5.70
N SER A 143 -11.75 -0.39 -4.55
CA SER A 143 -11.58 1.05 -4.29
C SER A 143 -10.60 1.26 -3.15
N PHE A 144 -9.40 1.75 -3.46
CA PHE A 144 -8.31 1.92 -2.51
C PHE A 144 -8.18 3.38 -2.04
N ARG A 145 -7.61 3.59 -0.86
CA ARG A 145 -7.28 4.90 -0.28
C ARG A 145 -5.77 5.10 -0.20
N ASP A 146 -5.32 6.34 0.05
CA ASP A 146 -3.89 6.69 0.04
C ASP A 146 -2.96 5.75 0.85
N PRO A 147 -3.35 5.29 2.07
CA PRO A 147 -2.52 4.35 2.85
C PRO A 147 -2.41 2.94 2.26
N GLU A 148 -3.32 2.57 1.34
CA GLU A 148 -3.41 1.24 0.73
C GLU A 148 -2.65 1.16 -0.60
N VAL A 149 -2.06 2.26 -1.06
CA VAL A 149 -1.26 2.32 -2.30
C VAL A 149 0.22 2.14 -1.99
N ILE A 150 0.87 1.22 -2.69
CA ILE A 150 2.32 1.03 -2.65
C ILE A 150 2.94 1.94 -3.72
N TRP A 151 3.37 3.12 -3.28
CA TRP A 151 3.83 4.17 -4.19
C TRP A 151 5.20 3.91 -4.83
N ASP A 152 5.88 2.82 -4.53
CA ASP A 152 7.15 2.47 -5.19
C ASP A 152 6.96 2.24 -6.69
N ASP A 153 5.86 1.60 -7.08
CA ASP A 153 5.54 1.26 -8.47
C ASP A 153 4.19 1.83 -8.97
N CYS A 154 3.46 2.61 -8.17
CA CYS A 154 2.19 3.24 -8.56
C CYS A 154 2.32 4.75 -8.81
N ARG A 155 1.65 5.29 -9.84
CA ARG A 155 1.50 6.74 -10.04
C ARG A 155 0.07 7.07 -10.49
N CYS A 156 -0.33 8.32 -10.30
CA CYS A 156 -1.45 8.89 -11.04
C CYS A 156 -0.97 9.87 -12.10
N LEU A 157 -1.58 9.85 -13.27
CA LEU A 157 -1.35 10.88 -14.28
C LEU A 157 -2.22 12.11 -13.96
N LYS A 158 -1.92 13.24 -14.60
CA LYS A 158 -2.63 14.51 -14.36
C LYS A 158 -4.14 14.44 -14.61
N ASN A 159 -4.58 13.54 -15.49
CA ASN A 159 -5.99 13.29 -15.80
C ASN A 159 -6.68 12.35 -14.80
N GLY A 160 -5.98 11.88 -13.77
CA GLY A 160 -6.49 10.94 -12.77
C GLY A 160 -6.27 9.47 -13.12
N GLU A 161 -5.72 9.12 -14.27
CA GLU A 161 -5.41 7.72 -14.62
C GLU A 161 -4.38 7.14 -13.63
N ALA A 162 -4.73 6.02 -13.00
CA ALA A 162 -3.83 5.28 -12.11
C ALA A 162 -3.07 4.23 -12.93
N VAL A 163 -1.75 4.21 -12.79
CA VAL A 163 -0.84 3.41 -13.62
C VAL A 163 0.28 2.79 -12.79
N SER A 164 0.79 1.64 -13.22
CA SER A 164 2.09 1.16 -12.71
C SER A 164 3.24 1.85 -13.45
N LEU A 165 4.43 1.91 -12.85
CA LEU A 165 5.63 2.43 -13.52
C LEU A 165 6.05 1.59 -14.73
N ALA A 166 5.60 0.35 -14.82
CA ALA A 166 5.79 -0.50 -16.00
C ALA A 166 4.92 -0.08 -17.20
N GLY A 167 3.88 0.71 -16.96
CA GLY A 167 2.91 1.14 -17.96
C GLY A 167 1.61 0.33 -17.99
N THR A 168 1.32 -0.41 -16.94
CA THR A 168 0.04 -1.09 -16.75
C THR A 168 -1.04 -0.05 -16.45
N HIS A 169 -2.11 -0.01 -17.24
CA HIS A 169 -3.31 0.73 -16.90
C HIS A 169 -4.05 0.03 -15.73
N LEU A 170 -4.17 0.72 -14.59
CA LEU A 170 -4.77 0.15 -13.38
C LEU A 170 -6.23 0.57 -13.21
N GLY A 171 -6.54 1.83 -13.52
CA GLY A 171 -7.86 2.41 -13.30
C GLY A 171 -7.75 3.93 -13.16
N HIS A 172 -8.52 4.52 -12.25
CA HIS A 172 -8.52 5.97 -12.05
C HIS A 172 -8.64 6.38 -10.59
N ASN A 173 -7.92 7.43 -10.19
CA ASN A 173 -8.23 8.20 -9.00
C ASN A 173 -9.46 9.08 -9.25
N LEU A 174 -10.51 8.86 -8.45
CA LEU A 174 -11.79 9.55 -8.52
C LEU A 174 -12.12 10.10 -7.13
N PRO A 175 -11.49 11.21 -6.72
CA PRO A 175 -11.63 11.74 -5.37
C PRO A 175 -13.08 12.01 -4.98
N ASP A 176 -13.38 11.82 -3.70
CA ASP A 176 -14.67 12.10 -3.10
C ASP A 176 -14.48 12.92 -1.80
N LYS A 177 -15.56 13.07 -1.02
CA LYS A 177 -15.53 13.84 0.24
C LYS A 177 -14.55 13.27 1.28
N LYS A 178 -14.06 12.03 1.12
CA LYS A 178 -13.10 11.37 2.01
C LYS A 178 -11.66 11.48 1.49
N GLY A 179 -11.42 12.15 0.37
CA GLY A 179 -10.12 12.30 -0.26
C GLY A 179 -9.98 11.44 -1.52
N ASN A 180 -8.74 11.06 -1.85
CA ASN A 180 -8.47 10.23 -3.03
C ASN A 180 -9.16 8.88 -2.93
N ARG A 181 -9.61 8.36 -4.08
CA ARG A 181 -10.22 7.03 -4.20
C ARG A 181 -9.78 6.40 -5.51
N TYR A 182 -8.89 5.42 -5.40
CA TYR A 182 -8.34 4.72 -6.56
C TYR A 182 -9.28 3.58 -6.92
N CYS A 183 -10.06 3.77 -7.98
CA CYS A 183 -11.00 2.80 -8.51
C CYS A 183 -10.26 1.94 -9.53
N ILE A 184 -9.89 0.72 -9.14
CA ILE A 184 -8.90 -0.10 -9.85
C ILE A 184 -9.54 -1.37 -10.42
N ASN A 185 -9.24 -1.68 -11.67
CA ASN A 185 -9.63 -2.92 -12.31
C ASN A 185 -9.01 -4.11 -11.57
N LEU A 186 -9.82 -5.07 -11.14
CA LEU A 186 -9.33 -6.29 -10.50
C LEU A 186 -8.36 -7.01 -11.43
N VAL A 187 -8.68 -7.11 -12.73
CA VAL A 187 -7.80 -7.75 -13.72
C VAL A 187 -6.42 -7.10 -13.84
N SER A 188 -6.24 -5.84 -13.45
CA SER A 188 -4.94 -5.14 -13.51
C SER A 188 -4.06 -5.38 -12.28
N VAL A 189 -4.63 -5.94 -11.21
CA VAL A 189 -3.95 -6.18 -9.94
C VAL A 189 -4.08 -7.63 -9.46
N ALA A 190 -4.33 -8.53 -10.41
CA ALA A 190 -4.49 -9.97 -10.20
C ALA A 190 -3.20 -10.75 -10.48
N GLY A 191 -2.05 -10.08 -10.59
CA GLY A 191 -0.77 -10.75 -10.75
C GLY A 191 -0.42 -11.63 -9.55
N ARG A 192 0.57 -12.49 -9.77
CA ARG A 192 1.29 -13.25 -8.75
C ARG A 192 2.65 -12.60 -8.53
N PRO A 193 3.16 -12.59 -7.28
CA PRO A 193 4.52 -12.15 -7.03
C PRO A 193 5.49 -13.01 -7.84
N ILE A 194 6.38 -12.37 -8.59
CA ILE A 194 7.52 -13.07 -9.16
C ILE A 194 8.53 -13.22 -8.03
N THR A 195 8.70 -14.43 -7.52
CA THR A 195 9.85 -14.76 -6.67
C THR A 195 11.08 -14.72 -7.56
N GLU A 196 12.06 -13.88 -7.21
CA GLU A 196 13.42 -13.99 -7.76
C GLU A 196 14.01 -15.37 -7.48
#